data_AF-A0A962WRU0-F1
#
_entry.id   AF-A0A962WRU0-F1
#
_cell.length_a   1.000
_cell.length_b   1.000
_cell.length_c   1.000
_cell.angle_alpha   90.00
_cell.angle_beta   90.00
_cell.angle_gamma   90.00
#
_symmetry.space_group_name_H-M   'P 1'
#
loop_
_entity.id
_entity.type
_entity.pdbx_description
1 polymer ?
#
loop_
_entity_poly.entity_id
_entity_poly.type
_entity_poly.pdbx_seq_one_letter_code
_entity_poly.pdbx_strand_id
1 'polypeptide(L)'
;MEQSLVRKELLPFLLMFGSLLLATAVTDALLHRLQLVWVGRWLGIPGTLLILLSFLYSMRKRRIISFGKPKTLLNLHETLTWLGALMILVHAGIHIYTILPWLALVAMLVNVISGMTGRFLLDRSRRFLTARKEGYSRQGASAEEIEKRLFWDATAFDLMKQWRTVHLPITLAFGVLVIAHVFSILLFWQWK
;
A
#
# COMPACT_ATOMS: atom_id res chain seq x y z
N MET A 1 14.42 -3.30 -26.67
CA MET A 1 13.65 -2.14 -26.15
C MET A 1 12.83 -2.50 -24.89
N GLU A 2 12.24 -3.70 -24.83
CA GLU A 2 11.49 -4.29 -23.69
C GLU A 2 12.23 -4.29 -22.34
N GLN A 3 13.50 -4.71 -22.29
CA GLN A 3 14.27 -4.84 -21.03
C GLN A 3 14.44 -3.51 -20.28
N SER A 4 14.45 -2.38 -20.99
CA SER A 4 14.62 -1.07 -20.35
C SER A 4 13.34 -0.57 -19.66
N LEU A 5 12.16 -0.98 -20.14
CA LEU A 5 10.86 -0.66 -19.56
C LEU A 5 10.65 -1.47 -18.28
N VAL A 6 10.85 -2.80 -18.34
CA VAL A 6 10.77 -3.69 -17.18
C VAL A 6 11.72 -3.23 -16.07
N ARG A 7 12.97 -2.88 -16.40
CA ARG A 7 13.95 -2.39 -15.42
C ARG A 7 13.61 -1.00 -14.88
N LYS A 8 13.11 -0.06 -15.69
CA LYS A 8 12.73 1.28 -15.19
C LYS A 8 11.46 1.26 -14.34
N GLU A 9 10.60 0.28 -14.55
CA GLU A 9 9.26 0.24 -13.95
C GLU A 9 9.14 -0.72 -12.77
N LEU A 10 9.72 -1.92 -12.85
CA LEU A 10 9.68 -2.91 -11.76
C LEU A 10 10.80 -2.71 -10.73
N LEU A 11 11.95 -2.18 -11.13
CA LEU A 11 13.07 -2.02 -10.19
C LEU A 11 12.73 -1.10 -9.00
N PRO A 12 12.09 0.07 -9.18
CA PRO A 12 11.70 0.89 -8.03
C PRO A 12 10.73 0.16 -7.08
N PHE A 13 9.81 -0.65 -7.64
CA PHE A 13 8.89 -1.47 -6.85
C PHE A 13 9.64 -2.51 -6.02
N LEU A 14 10.54 -3.27 -6.65
CA LEU A 14 11.34 -4.29 -5.99
C LEU A 14 12.28 -3.69 -4.95
N LEU A 15 12.86 -2.52 -5.23
CA LEU A 15 13.69 -1.79 -4.29
C LEU A 15 12.90 -1.30 -3.08
N MET A 16 11.68 -0.78 -3.27
CA MET A 16 10.82 -0.35 -2.16
C MET A 16 10.37 -1.52 -1.30
N PHE A 17 9.95 -2.63 -1.92
CA PHE A 17 9.53 -3.81 -1.16
C PHE A 17 10.73 -4.47 -0.47
N GLY A 18 11.86 -4.59 -1.17
CA GLY A 18 13.11 -5.09 -0.61
C GLY A 18 13.65 -4.21 0.51
N SER A 19 13.52 -2.88 0.42
CA SER A 19 13.94 -1.98 1.49
C SER A 19 13.06 -2.10 2.74
N LEU A 20 11.75 -2.36 2.58
CA LEU A 20 10.88 -2.70 3.72
C LEU A 20 11.34 -3.98 4.41
N LEU A 21 11.57 -5.06 3.65
CA LEU A 21 12.04 -6.33 4.23
C LEU A 21 13.41 -6.18 4.90
N LEU A 22 14.34 -5.45 4.26
CA LEU A 22 15.65 -5.16 4.82
C LEU A 22 15.52 -4.32 6.09
N ALA A 23 14.69 -3.27 6.10
CA ALA A 23 14.45 -2.43 7.26
C ALA A 23 13.83 -3.23 8.41
N THR A 24 12.89 -4.14 8.12
CA THR A 24 12.37 -5.08 9.11
C THR A 24 13.48 -5.93 9.69
N ALA A 25 14.28 -6.60 8.87
CA ALA A 25 15.35 -7.49 9.33
C ALA A 25 16.42 -6.75 10.15
N VAL A 26 16.81 -5.56 9.71
CA VAL A 26 17.76 -4.69 10.45
C VAL A 26 17.16 -4.25 11.78
N THR A 27 15.91 -3.80 11.79
CA THR A 27 15.24 -3.34 13.02
C THR A 27 15.10 -4.49 14.01
N ASP A 28 14.66 -5.65 13.56
CA ASP A 28 14.52 -6.85 14.39
C ASP A 28 15.87 -7.30 14.96
N ALA A 29 16.93 -7.35 14.13
CA ALA A 29 18.27 -7.69 14.57
C ALA A 29 18.83 -6.68 15.61
N LEU A 30 18.55 -5.39 15.44
CA LEU A 30 18.91 -4.36 16.42
C LEU A 30 18.17 -4.54 17.74
N LEU A 31 16.86 -4.81 17.70
CA LEU A 31 16.08 -5.07 18.92
C LEU A 31 16.61 -6.29 19.68
N HIS A 32 16.99 -7.36 18.98
CA HIS A 32 17.63 -8.53 19.59
C HIS A 32 18.99 -8.19 20.19
N ARG A 33 19.85 -7.47 19.46
CA ARG A 33 21.19 -7.08 19.92
C ARG A 33 21.14 -6.18 21.17
N LEU A 34 20.13 -5.33 21.26
CA LEU A 34 19.94 -4.40 22.38
C LEU A 34 19.08 -4.98 23.52
N GLN A 35 18.64 -6.24 23.42
CA GLN A 35 17.71 -6.88 24.37
C GLN A 35 16.36 -6.12 24.53
N LEU A 36 15.93 -5.41 23.48
CA LEU A 36 14.69 -4.63 23.41
C LEU A 36 13.56 -5.37 22.67
N VAL A 37 13.61 -6.70 22.59
CA VAL A 37 12.63 -7.52 21.85
C VAL A 37 11.19 -7.30 22.35
N TRP A 38 11.02 -6.94 23.63
CA TRP A 38 9.72 -6.56 24.19
C TRP A 38 9.08 -5.39 23.42
N VAL A 39 9.85 -4.44 22.89
CA VAL A 39 9.34 -3.34 22.07
C VAL A 39 8.65 -3.90 20.82
N GLY A 40 9.28 -4.89 20.16
CA GLY A 40 8.72 -5.58 18.99
C GLY A 40 7.34 -6.16 19.27
N ARG A 41 7.10 -6.70 20.48
CA ARG A 41 5.78 -7.21 20.88
C ARG A 41 4.72 -6.12 20.85
N TRP A 42 5.07 -4.91 21.30
CA TRP A 42 4.14 -3.78 21.36
C TRP A 42 3.93 -3.11 20.00
N LEU A 43 4.84 -3.24 19.03
CA LEU A 43 4.73 -2.60 17.71
C LEU A 43 3.48 -3.02 16.92
N GLY A 44 2.88 -4.16 17.21
CA GLY A 44 1.64 -4.61 16.58
C GLY A 44 0.47 -3.63 16.80
N ILE A 45 0.37 -3.02 17.98
CA ILE A 45 -0.69 -2.05 18.32
C ILE A 45 -0.58 -0.75 17.49
N PRO A 46 0.51 0.04 17.59
CA PRO A 46 0.65 1.25 16.80
C PRO A 46 0.67 0.93 15.29
N GLY A 47 1.25 -0.19 14.86
CA GLY A 47 1.20 -0.61 13.46
C GLY A 47 -0.22 -0.80 12.95
N THR A 48 -1.07 -1.47 13.73
CA THR A 48 -2.50 -1.64 13.42
C THR A 48 -3.24 -0.29 13.40
N LEU A 49 -2.97 0.60 14.36
CA LEU A 49 -3.57 1.94 14.40
C LEU A 49 -3.19 2.77 13.17
N LEU A 50 -1.94 2.73 12.71
CA LEU A 50 -1.51 3.42 11.49
C LEU A 50 -2.23 2.88 10.25
N ILE A 51 -2.37 1.55 10.14
CA ILE A 51 -3.14 0.94 9.04
C ILE A 51 -4.61 1.36 9.10
N LEU A 52 -5.24 1.37 10.28
CA LEU A 52 -6.62 1.84 10.43
C LEU A 52 -6.78 3.32 10.02
N LEU A 53 -5.86 4.19 10.47
CA LEU A 53 -5.86 5.60 10.08
C LEU A 53 -5.67 5.80 8.57
N SER A 54 -4.95 4.90 7.90
CA SER A 54 -4.77 4.97 6.45
C SER A 54 -6.10 4.88 5.66
N PHE A 55 -7.18 4.32 6.24
CA PHE A 55 -8.49 4.23 5.59
C PHE A 55 -9.19 5.59 5.43
N LEU A 56 -8.68 6.67 6.02
CA LEU A 56 -9.18 8.04 5.78
C LEU A 56 -9.19 8.37 4.28
N TYR A 57 -8.19 7.93 3.52
CA TYR A 57 -8.19 8.08 2.06
C TYR A 57 -9.39 7.37 1.41
N SER A 58 -9.64 6.12 1.78
CA SER A 58 -10.76 5.32 1.28
C SER A 58 -12.11 5.96 1.60
N MET A 59 -12.26 6.49 2.82
CA MET A 59 -13.46 7.24 3.24
C MET A 59 -13.65 8.51 2.40
N ARG A 60 -12.57 9.28 2.16
CA ARG A 60 -12.64 10.49 1.32
C ARG A 60 -13.03 10.17 -0.11
N LYS A 61 -12.46 9.09 -0.67
CA LYS A 61 -12.73 8.63 -2.03
C LYS A 61 -14.19 8.18 -2.21
N ARG A 62 -14.78 7.58 -1.18
CA ARG A 62 -16.20 7.18 -1.12
C ARG A 62 -17.13 8.34 -0.73
N ARG A 63 -16.59 9.57 -0.55
CA ARG A 63 -17.33 10.77 -0.11
C ARG A 63 -18.02 10.63 1.25
N ILE A 64 -17.53 9.74 2.10
CA ILE A 64 -18.00 9.59 3.49
C ILE A 64 -17.50 10.78 4.33
N ILE A 65 -16.29 11.25 4.05
CA ILE A 65 -15.73 12.48 4.61
C ILE A 65 -15.51 13.50 3.49
N SER A 66 -15.62 14.79 3.82
CA SER A 66 -15.45 15.91 2.87
C SER A 66 -14.09 16.59 2.95
N PHE A 67 -13.39 16.47 4.08
CA PHE A 67 -12.13 17.15 4.33
C PHE A 67 -10.92 16.49 3.62
N GLY A 68 -9.88 17.28 3.39
CA GLY A 68 -8.61 16.82 2.81
C GLY A 68 -8.64 16.68 1.28
N LYS A 69 -7.49 17.00 0.67
CA LYS A 69 -7.28 16.84 -0.78
C LYS A 69 -7.01 15.36 -1.10
N PRO A 70 -7.65 14.75 -2.11
CA PRO A 70 -7.47 13.33 -2.44
C PRO A 70 -6.03 12.90 -2.67
N LYS A 71 -5.21 13.74 -3.32
CA LYS A 71 -3.78 13.47 -3.56
C LYS A 71 -2.99 13.40 -2.25
N THR A 72 -3.23 14.35 -1.33
CA THR A 72 -2.56 14.40 -0.02
C THR A 72 -2.96 13.21 0.84
N LEU A 73 -4.24 12.86 0.87
CA LEU A 73 -4.72 11.70 1.62
C LEU A 73 -4.20 10.38 1.05
N LEU A 74 -4.02 10.28 -0.28
CA LEU A 74 -3.39 9.11 -0.89
C LEU A 74 -1.93 8.96 -0.44
N ASN A 75 -1.16 10.06 -0.46
CA ASN A 75 0.21 10.05 0.04
C ASN A 75 0.26 9.67 1.53
N LEU A 76 -0.65 10.23 2.34
CA LEU A 76 -0.76 9.89 3.76
C LEU A 76 -1.10 8.41 3.95
N HIS A 77 -2.06 7.87 3.19
CA HIS A 77 -2.40 6.46 3.21
C HIS A 77 -1.19 5.58 2.93
N GLU A 78 -0.40 5.91 1.90
CA GLU A 78 0.83 5.19 1.58
C GLU A 78 1.84 5.28 2.73
N THR A 79 2.14 6.48 3.24
CA THR A 79 3.09 6.63 4.36
C THR A 79 2.66 5.85 5.60
N LEU A 80 1.37 5.94 5.97
CA LEU A 80 0.84 5.24 7.14
C LEU A 80 0.85 3.73 6.94
N THR A 81 0.52 3.23 5.74
CA THR A 81 0.56 1.79 5.45
C THR A 81 1.99 1.25 5.41
N TRP A 82 2.96 2.01 4.90
CA TRP A 82 4.38 1.62 4.95
C TRP A 82 4.93 1.55 6.37
N LEU A 83 4.70 2.59 7.17
CA LEU A 83 5.13 2.60 8.57
C LEU A 83 4.41 1.52 9.37
N GLY A 84 3.10 1.37 9.17
CA GLY A 84 2.31 0.33 9.82
C GLY A 84 2.77 -1.08 9.45
N ALA A 85 3.03 -1.34 8.16
CA ALA A 85 3.54 -2.62 7.69
C ALA A 85 4.93 -2.93 8.26
N LEU A 86 5.84 -1.94 8.33
CA LEU A 86 7.15 -2.11 8.98
C LEU A 86 7.00 -2.53 10.44
N MET A 87 6.16 -1.82 11.20
CA MET A 87 5.92 -2.11 12.61
C MET A 87 5.31 -3.51 12.82
N ILE A 88 4.34 -3.89 12.00
CA ILE A 88 3.71 -5.22 12.06
C ILE A 88 4.68 -6.32 11.63
N LEU A 89 5.53 -6.08 10.62
CA LEU A 89 6.54 -7.05 10.20
C LEU A 89 7.57 -7.32 11.28
N VAL A 90 8.02 -6.28 12.00
CA VAL A 90 8.91 -6.45 13.16
C VAL A 90 8.19 -7.20 14.28
N HIS A 91 6.91 -6.87 14.54
CA HIS A 91 6.08 -7.60 15.49
C HIS A 91 5.89 -9.09 15.14
N ALA A 92 5.76 -9.41 13.85
CA ALA A 92 5.50 -10.78 13.38
C ALA A 92 6.64 -11.77 13.70
N GLY A 93 7.89 -11.28 13.84
CA GLY A 93 9.05 -12.10 14.25
C GLY A 93 8.88 -12.82 15.59
N ILE A 94 7.89 -12.42 16.39
CA ILE A 94 7.61 -12.98 17.72
C ILE A 94 6.57 -14.13 17.67
N HIS A 95 5.77 -14.26 16.60
CA HIS A 95 4.58 -15.14 16.55
C HIS A 95 4.77 -16.44 15.73
N ILE A 96 5.97 -17.01 15.73
CA ILE A 96 6.42 -18.07 14.80
C ILE A 96 5.57 -19.37 14.85
N TYR A 97 4.85 -19.67 15.93
CA TYR A 97 4.21 -20.99 16.14
C TYR A 97 2.70 -21.07 15.90
N THR A 98 2.05 -20.01 15.43
CA THR A 98 0.57 -20.00 15.30
C THR A 98 0.11 -19.68 13.87
N ILE A 99 -0.81 -20.48 13.34
CA ILE A 99 -1.23 -20.38 11.93
C ILE A 99 -1.94 -19.07 11.59
N LEU A 100 -2.74 -18.54 12.51
CA LEU A 100 -3.54 -17.34 12.27
C LEU A 100 -2.67 -16.08 12.05
N PRO A 101 -1.64 -15.78 12.87
CA PRO A 101 -0.68 -14.72 12.57
C PRO A 101 0.05 -14.90 11.22
N TRP A 102 0.42 -16.13 10.87
CA TRP A 102 1.04 -16.42 9.56
C TRP A 102 0.11 -16.08 8.39
N LEU A 103 -1.17 -16.46 8.48
CA LEU A 103 -2.16 -16.12 7.46
C LEU A 103 -2.35 -14.59 7.37
N ALA A 104 -2.44 -13.90 8.50
CA ALA A 104 -2.55 -12.44 8.54
C ALA A 104 -1.30 -11.77 7.94
N LEU A 105 -0.10 -12.26 8.23
CA LEU A 105 1.17 -11.78 7.68
C LEU A 105 1.21 -11.96 6.15
N VAL A 106 0.90 -13.15 5.64
CA VAL A 106 0.87 -13.41 4.20
C VAL A 106 -0.16 -12.52 3.51
N ALA A 107 -1.37 -12.40 4.08
CA ALA A 107 -2.39 -11.51 3.54
C ALA A 107 -1.96 -10.04 3.56
N MET A 108 -1.22 -9.60 4.59
CA MET A 108 -0.64 -8.25 4.64
C MET A 108 0.36 -8.03 3.51
N LEU A 109 1.30 -8.97 3.30
CA LEU A 109 2.30 -8.87 2.24
C LEU A 109 1.65 -8.81 0.85
N VAL A 110 0.67 -9.68 0.60
CA VAL A 110 -0.12 -9.65 -0.64
C VAL A 110 -0.87 -8.33 -0.79
N ASN A 111 -1.44 -7.78 0.29
CA ASN A 111 -2.13 -6.49 0.28
C ASN A 111 -1.18 -5.33 -0.02
N VAL A 112 0.03 -5.31 0.56
CA VAL A 112 1.08 -4.31 0.28
C VAL A 112 1.51 -4.36 -1.18
N ILE A 113 1.86 -5.56 -1.68
CA ILE A 113 2.23 -5.78 -3.09
C ILE A 113 1.10 -5.31 -4.01
N SER A 114 -0.15 -5.66 -3.69
CA SER A 114 -1.32 -5.25 -4.46
C SER A 114 -1.53 -3.73 -4.47
N GLY A 115 -1.34 -3.06 -3.33
CA GLY A 115 -1.43 -1.60 -3.21
C GLY A 115 -0.35 -0.88 -4.02
N MET A 116 0.89 -1.37 -3.94
CA MET A 116 2.02 -0.88 -4.72
C MET A 116 1.78 -1.02 -6.23
N THR A 117 1.23 -2.16 -6.68
CA THR A 117 0.83 -2.33 -8.09
C THR A 117 -0.23 -1.29 -8.48
N GLY A 118 -1.21 -1.02 -7.63
CA GLY A 118 -2.21 0.02 -7.88
C GLY A 118 -1.59 1.42 -8.04
N ARG A 119 -0.59 1.77 -7.21
CA ARG A 119 0.15 3.02 -7.34
C ARG A 119 0.95 3.08 -8.64
N PHE A 120 1.60 1.97 -9.00
CA PHE A 120 2.33 1.86 -10.26
C PHE A 120 1.42 2.09 -11.48
N LEU A 121 0.26 1.44 -11.52
CA LEU A 121 -0.71 1.61 -12.60
C LEU A 121 -1.23 3.06 -12.67
N LEU A 122 -1.47 3.69 -11.53
CA LEU A 122 -1.90 5.10 -11.46
C LEU A 122 -0.83 6.06 -12.01
N ASP A 123 0.43 5.87 -11.63
CA ASP A 123 1.52 6.74 -12.07
C ASP A 123 1.86 6.52 -13.54
N ARG A 124 1.81 5.28 -14.03
CA ARG A 124 1.94 4.97 -15.46
C ARG A 124 0.83 5.63 -16.29
N SER A 125 -0.42 5.52 -15.84
CA SER A 125 -1.57 6.18 -16.45
C SER A 125 -1.41 7.71 -16.51
N ARG A 126 -0.96 8.33 -15.42
CA ARG A 126 -0.71 9.79 -15.39
C ARG A 126 0.39 10.21 -16.37
N ARG A 127 1.53 9.50 -16.38
CA ARG A 127 2.64 9.77 -17.31
C ARG A 127 2.21 9.64 -18.76
N PHE A 128 1.41 8.62 -19.07
CA PHE A 128 0.87 8.42 -20.42
C PHE A 128 -0.01 9.60 -20.85
N LEU A 129 -0.93 10.05 -20.00
CA LEU A 129 -1.80 11.20 -20.28
C LEU A 129 -0.99 12.50 -20.44
N THR A 130 0.03 12.73 -19.60
CA THR A 130 0.92 13.89 -19.72
C THR A 130 1.69 13.86 -21.04
N ALA A 131 2.27 12.73 -21.43
CA ALA A 131 3.01 12.60 -22.68
C ALA A 131 2.12 12.82 -23.92
N ARG A 132 0.90 12.28 -23.92
CA ARG A 132 -0.10 12.54 -24.97
C ARG A 132 -0.48 14.02 -25.03
N LYS A 133 -0.73 14.65 -23.88
CA LYS A 133 -1.04 16.08 -23.78
C LYS A 133 0.07 16.94 -24.39
N GLU A 134 1.32 16.66 -24.04
CA GLU A 134 2.49 17.35 -24.59
C GLU A 134 2.63 17.12 -26.10
N GLY A 135 2.40 15.89 -26.58
CA GLY A 135 2.40 15.57 -28.00
C GLY A 135 1.39 16.37 -28.81
N TYR A 136 0.14 16.46 -28.34
CA TYR A 136 -0.89 17.27 -29.01
C TYR A 136 -0.61 18.77 -28.91
N SER A 137 -0.09 19.24 -27.77
CA SER A 137 0.30 20.65 -27.62
C SER A 137 1.40 21.05 -28.60
N ARG A 138 2.37 20.17 -28.86
CA ARG A 138 3.42 20.39 -29.89
C ARG A 138 2.87 20.39 -31.32
N GLN A 139 1.75 19.72 -31.57
CA GLN A 139 1.06 19.72 -32.87
C GLN A 139 0.19 20.97 -33.08
N GLY A 140 0.20 21.92 -32.15
CA GLY A 140 -0.59 23.15 -32.23
C GLY A 140 -2.09 22.94 -31.96
N ALA A 141 -2.49 21.79 -31.41
CA ALA A 141 -3.88 21.54 -31.05
C ALA A 141 -4.33 22.52 -29.96
N SER A 142 -5.56 23.03 -30.09
CA SER A 142 -6.16 23.91 -29.08
C SER A 142 -6.39 23.15 -27.77
N ALA A 143 -6.44 23.86 -26.64
CA ALA A 143 -6.64 23.22 -25.32
C ALA A 143 -7.93 22.38 -25.25
N GLU A 144 -8.98 22.83 -25.94
CA GLU A 144 -10.29 22.18 -26.00
C GLU A 144 -10.24 20.87 -26.84
N GLU A 145 -9.51 20.86 -27.95
CA GLU A 145 -9.28 19.65 -28.74
C GLU A 145 -8.44 18.61 -27.98
N ILE A 146 -7.43 19.07 -27.23
CA ILE A 146 -6.59 18.20 -26.41
C ILE A 146 -7.44 17.50 -25.34
N GLU A 147 -8.31 18.25 -24.66
CA GLU A 147 -9.21 17.69 -23.63
C GLU A 147 -10.17 16.67 -24.23
N LYS A 148 -10.80 16.99 -25.37
CA LYS A 148 -11.71 16.08 -26.06
C LYS A 148 -11.02 14.78 -26.50
N ARG A 149 -9.78 14.84 -26.97
CA ARG A 149 -9.00 13.66 -27.37
C ARG A 149 -8.52 12.83 -26.16
N LEU A 150 -8.06 13.49 -25.10
CA LEU A 150 -7.67 12.82 -23.85
C LEU A 150 -8.85 12.16 -23.13
N PHE A 151 -10.07 12.69 -23.29
CA PHE A 151 -11.29 12.10 -22.74
C PHE A 151 -11.56 10.70 -23.31
N TRP A 152 -11.35 10.48 -24.61
CA TRP A 152 -11.50 9.16 -25.24
C TRP A 152 -10.34 8.21 -24.93
N ASP A 153 -9.13 8.75 -24.72
CA ASP A 153 -7.96 7.99 -24.28
C ASP A 153 -8.01 7.58 -22.79
N ALA A 154 -9.10 7.90 -22.08
CA ALA A 154 -9.33 7.57 -20.67
C ALA A 154 -9.44 6.06 -20.35
N THR A 155 -9.00 5.17 -21.24
CA THR A 155 -8.78 3.72 -20.97
C THR A 155 -7.94 3.48 -19.70
N ALA A 156 -7.08 4.43 -19.32
CA ALA A 156 -6.37 4.48 -18.04
C ALA A 156 -7.30 4.45 -16.80
N PHE A 157 -8.51 5.03 -16.88
CA PHE A 157 -9.53 4.95 -15.83
C PHE A 157 -10.11 3.54 -15.70
N ASP A 158 -10.28 2.83 -16.82
CA ASP A 158 -10.82 1.47 -16.80
C ASP A 158 -9.85 0.49 -16.14
N LEU A 159 -8.54 0.63 -16.42
CA LEU A 159 -7.50 -0.15 -15.75
C LEU A 159 -7.51 0.05 -14.23
N MET A 160 -7.64 1.30 -13.77
CA MET A 160 -7.73 1.59 -12.33
C MET A 160 -9.04 1.10 -11.70
N LYS A 161 -10.13 1.11 -12.47
CA LYS A 161 -11.44 0.60 -12.03
C LYS A 161 -11.40 -0.92 -11.87
N GLN A 162 -10.80 -1.63 -12.84
CA GLN A 162 -10.56 -3.08 -12.79
C GLN A 162 -9.58 -3.47 -11.68
N TRP A 163 -8.47 -2.73 -11.51
CA TRP A 163 -7.53 -3.05 -10.44
C TRP A 163 -8.19 -2.97 -9.07
N ARG A 164 -9.09 -2.00 -8.87
CA ARG A 164 -9.84 -1.86 -7.62
C ARG A 164 -10.75 -3.05 -7.31
N THR A 165 -11.32 -3.71 -8.33
CA THR A 165 -12.16 -4.90 -8.08
C THR A 165 -11.34 -6.10 -7.60
N VAL A 166 -10.03 -6.10 -7.84
CA VAL A 166 -9.08 -7.10 -7.32
C VAL A 166 -8.52 -6.68 -5.96
N HIS A 167 -8.07 -5.43 -5.82
CA HIS A 167 -7.41 -4.95 -4.60
C HIS A 167 -8.36 -4.93 -3.38
N LEU A 168 -9.62 -4.52 -3.57
CA LEU A 168 -10.57 -4.42 -2.44
C LEU A 168 -10.83 -5.76 -1.74
N PRO A 169 -11.12 -6.87 -2.43
CA PRO A 169 -11.20 -8.19 -1.80
C PRO A 169 -9.94 -8.60 -1.03
N ILE A 170 -8.74 -8.30 -1.57
CA ILE A 170 -7.47 -8.57 -0.89
C ILE A 170 -7.39 -7.80 0.43
N THR A 171 -7.71 -6.51 0.41
CA THR A 171 -7.72 -5.67 1.63
C THR A 171 -8.76 -6.16 2.65
N LEU A 172 -9.93 -6.62 2.19
CA LEU A 172 -10.97 -7.18 3.07
C LEU A 172 -10.51 -8.49 3.72
N ALA A 173 -9.93 -9.41 2.95
CA ALA A 173 -9.40 -10.67 3.48
C ALA A 173 -8.30 -10.42 4.52
N PHE A 174 -7.37 -9.50 4.22
CA PHE A 174 -6.36 -9.04 5.18
C PHE A 174 -7.02 -8.46 6.45
N GLY A 175 -8.01 -7.57 6.29
CA GLY A 175 -8.72 -6.97 7.42
C GLY A 175 -9.40 -8.00 8.32
N VAL A 176 -10.08 -8.99 7.75
CA VAL A 176 -10.72 -10.07 8.51
C VAL A 176 -9.69 -10.88 9.28
N LEU A 177 -8.57 -11.25 8.66
CA LEU A 177 -7.51 -12.02 9.32
C LEU A 177 -6.84 -11.23 10.46
N VAL A 178 -6.61 -9.93 10.27
CA VAL A 178 -6.08 -9.05 11.32
C VAL A 178 -7.07 -8.92 12.47
N ILE A 179 -8.36 -8.70 12.19
CA ILE A 179 -9.39 -8.61 13.23
C ILE A 179 -9.46 -9.93 14.02
N ALA A 180 -9.49 -11.07 13.33
CA ALA A 180 -9.48 -12.38 13.96
C ALA A 180 -8.21 -12.57 14.82
N HIS A 181 -7.05 -12.17 14.32
CA HIS A 181 -5.80 -12.23 15.06
C HIS A 181 -5.85 -11.36 16.32
N VAL A 182 -6.19 -10.07 16.21
CA VAL A 182 -6.31 -9.16 17.36
C VAL A 182 -7.34 -9.69 18.37
N PHE A 183 -8.48 -10.17 17.91
CA PHE A 183 -9.52 -10.71 18.79
C PHE A 183 -9.04 -11.97 19.53
N SER A 184 -8.37 -12.90 18.84
CA SER A 184 -7.79 -14.10 19.48
C SER A 184 -6.77 -13.70 20.54
N ILE A 185 -5.95 -12.70 20.24
CA ILE A 185 -4.93 -12.18 21.14
C ILE A 185 -5.60 -11.56 22.37
N LEU A 186 -6.67 -10.79 22.23
CA LEU A 186 -7.43 -10.21 23.36
C LEU A 186 -8.10 -11.27 24.24
N LEU A 187 -8.67 -12.32 23.64
CA LEU A 187 -9.31 -13.41 24.39
C LEU A 187 -8.31 -14.25 25.20
N PHE A 188 -7.16 -14.54 24.62
CA PHE A 188 -6.11 -15.35 25.23
C PHE A 188 -4.99 -14.50 25.83
N TRP A 189 -5.17 -13.17 25.94
CA TRP A 189 -4.17 -12.29 26.50
C TRP A 189 -4.04 -12.59 27.99
N GLN A 190 -2.95 -13.27 28.36
CA GLN A 190 -2.56 -13.34 29.76
C GLN A 190 -1.99 -11.97 30.13
N TRP A 191 -2.82 -11.10 30.71
CA TRP A 191 -2.44 -9.78 31.26
C TRP A 191 -1.55 -9.93 32.51
N LYS A 192 -0.53 -10.77 32.43
CA LYS A 192 0.52 -10.93 33.43
C LYS A 192 1.78 -10.21 32.98
#